data_AF-A0A1E3X8N9-F1
#
_entry.id   AF-A0A1E3X8N9-F1
#
_cell.length_a   1.000
_cell.length_b   1.000
_cell.length_c   1.000
_cell.angle_alpha   90.00
_cell.angle_beta   90.00
_cell.angle_gamma   90.00
#
_symmetry.space_group_name_H-M   'P 1'
#
loop_
_entity.id
_entity.type
_entity.pdbx_description
1 polymer ?
#
loop_
_entity_poly.entity_id
_entity_poly.type
_entity_poly.pdbx_seq_one_letter_code
_entity_poly.pdbx_strand_id
1 'polypeptide(L)'
;MSLDEVYEMENPEKEQIISDIISIQSLADYEAFDALWVALTKAAKLMTVVSDRDCQGMVSLIEKFSDEEIKRLLKDESVDSLIFLDPPLETALADPDEEPDENSTIRVIGKIRSSRDSDPREALINLGEILKRIRNKRTHGYKTGSGSQDKEIFLLARKILYLLCMLVISKLN
;
A
#
# COMPACT_ATOMS: atom_id res chain seq x y z
N MET A 1 36.46 23.87 16.21
CA MET A 1 35.57 22.82 15.70
C MET A 1 34.41 23.52 15.03
N SER A 2 34.34 23.44 13.72
CA SER A 2 33.24 23.99 12.92
C SER A 2 31.96 23.18 13.16
N LEU A 3 30.82 23.87 13.13
CA LEU A 3 29.47 23.32 13.30
C LEU A 3 28.97 22.54 12.07
N ASP A 4 29.86 22.25 11.11
CA ASP A 4 29.54 21.65 9.81
C ASP A 4 29.76 20.11 9.78
N GLU A 5 30.14 19.50 10.90
CA GLU A 5 30.21 18.03 11.06
C GLU A 5 29.05 17.50 11.92
N VAL A 6 27.85 18.04 11.73
CA VAL A 6 26.64 17.27 12.06
C VAL A 6 26.55 16.19 11.00
N TYR A 7 27.19 15.05 11.28
CA TYR A 7 26.93 13.80 10.61
C TYR A 7 25.41 13.69 10.37
N GLU A 8 25.00 13.63 9.11
CA GLU A 8 23.80 12.88 8.74
C GLU A 8 24.04 11.47 9.30
N MET A 9 23.61 11.24 10.55
CA MET A 9 23.54 9.89 11.08
C MET A 9 22.50 9.19 10.21
N GLU A 10 22.98 8.45 9.20
CA GLU A 10 22.19 7.51 8.43
C GLU A 10 21.34 6.71 9.42
N ASN A 11 20.01 6.84 9.32
CA ASN A 11 19.11 6.14 10.21
C ASN A 11 19.20 4.64 9.86
N PRO A 12 19.81 3.79 10.71
CA PRO A 12 20.06 2.39 10.36
C PRO A 12 18.76 1.62 10.12
N GLU A 13 17.65 2.07 10.70
CA GLU A 13 16.33 1.48 10.47
C GLU A 13 15.80 1.83 9.07
N LYS A 14 16.07 3.05 8.57
CA LYS A 14 15.74 3.46 7.19
C LYS A 14 16.54 2.64 6.18
N GLU A 15 17.83 2.44 6.42
CA GLU A 15 18.68 1.60 5.56
C GLU A 15 18.21 0.15 5.53
N GLN A 16 17.82 -0.39 6.68
CA GLN A 16 17.26 -1.73 6.74
C GLN A 16 15.96 -1.84 5.95
N ILE A 17 15.06 -0.84 6.03
CA ILE A 17 13.82 -0.82 5.23
C ILE A 17 14.15 -0.75 3.72
N ILE A 18 15.13 0.05 3.31
CA ILE A 18 15.58 0.12 1.92
C ILE A 18 16.13 -1.23 1.45
N SER A 19 16.96 -1.88 2.27
CA SER A 19 17.51 -3.20 2.01
C SER A 19 16.39 -4.25 1.87
N ASP A 20 15.41 -4.23 2.78
CA ASP A 20 14.23 -5.10 2.74
C ASP A 20 13.48 -4.91 1.40
N ILE A 21 13.29 -3.66 0.94
CA ILE A 21 12.61 -3.36 -0.34
C ILE A 21 13.42 -3.79 -1.55
N ILE A 22 14.74 -3.62 -1.55
CA ILE A 22 15.59 -4.06 -2.66
C ILE A 22 15.53 -5.58 -2.79
N SER A 23 15.49 -6.29 -1.66
CA SER A 23 15.47 -7.75 -1.63
C SER A 23 14.23 -8.37 -2.28
N ILE A 24 13.11 -7.62 -2.42
CA ILE A 24 11.88 -8.16 -3.00
C ILE A 24 11.99 -8.56 -4.47
N GLN A 25 13.05 -8.10 -5.17
CA GLN A 25 13.26 -8.42 -6.58
C GLN A 25 13.50 -9.91 -6.82
N SER A 26 13.97 -10.64 -5.81
CA SER A 26 14.20 -12.08 -5.87
C SER A 26 13.01 -12.92 -5.36
N LEU A 27 11.95 -12.26 -4.87
CA LEU A 27 10.78 -12.91 -4.27
C LEU A 27 9.66 -13.08 -5.29
N ALA A 28 8.83 -14.11 -5.12
CA ALA A 28 7.59 -14.23 -5.88
C ALA A 28 6.63 -13.08 -5.50
N ASP A 29 5.68 -12.74 -6.37
CA ASP A 29 4.80 -11.58 -6.19
C ASP A 29 4.09 -11.58 -4.83
N TYR A 30 3.71 -12.77 -4.36
CA TYR A 30 3.10 -12.99 -3.06
C TYR A 30 4.03 -12.66 -1.88
N GLU A 31 5.26 -13.18 -1.89
CA GLU A 31 6.24 -12.93 -0.84
C GLU A 31 6.70 -11.46 -0.85
N ALA A 32 6.87 -10.91 -2.05
CA ALA A 32 7.21 -9.51 -2.26
C ALA A 32 6.13 -8.57 -1.71
N PHE A 33 4.84 -8.89 -1.95
CA PHE A 33 3.72 -8.11 -1.41
C PHE A 33 3.76 -8.06 0.13
N ASP A 34 4.00 -9.19 0.78
CA ASP A 34 4.08 -9.25 2.24
C ASP A 34 5.29 -8.49 2.80
N ALA A 35 6.46 -8.68 2.19
CA ALA A 35 7.67 -7.96 2.56
C ALA A 35 7.49 -6.44 2.42
N LEU A 36 6.88 -5.99 1.32
CA LEU A 36 6.55 -4.58 1.11
C LEU A 36 5.55 -4.05 2.13
N TRP A 37 4.50 -4.82 2.48
CA TRP A 37 3.56 -4.39 3.50
C TRP A 37 4.23 -4.21 4.86
N VAL A 38 5.12 -5.12 5.24
CA VAL A 38 5.92 -5.04 6.46
C VAL A 38 6.84 -3.82 6.41
N ALA A 39 7.55 -3.60 5.31
CA ALA A 39 8.42 -2.44 5.10
C ALA A 39 7.65 -1.12 5.22
N LEU A 40 6.47 -1.03 4.58
CA LEU A 40 5.59 0.13 4.66
C LEU A 40 5.14 0.41 6.10
N THR A 41 4.77 -0.63 6.83
CA THR A 41 4.33 -0.51 8.24
C THR A 41 5.49 -0.09 9.14
N LYS A 42 6.69 -0.64 8.95
CA LYS A 42 7.91 -0.21 9.66
C LYS A 42 8.19 1.27 9.39
N ALA A 43 8.19 1.68 8.12
CA ALA A 43 8.41 3.05 7.71
C ALA A 43 7.34 4.01 8.27
N ALA A 44 6.08 3.59 8.30
CA ALA A 44 5.00 4.33 8.94
C ALA A 44 5.28 4.57 10.44
N LYS A 45 5.73 3.54 11.15
CA LYS A 45 6.06 3.64 12.58
C LYS A 45 7.19 4.63 12.85
N LEU A 46 8.21 4.67 11.99
CA LEU A 46 9.30 5.66 12.11
C LEU A 46 8.82 7.10 11.89
N MET A 47 7.73 7.29 11.16
CA MET A 47 7.16 8.61 10.89
C MET A 47 6.21 9.13 11.97
N THR A 48 5.62 8.23 12.75
CA THR A 48 4.65 8.56 13.79
C THR A 48 5.32 8.51 15.15
N VAL A 49 5.44 9.64 15.83
CA VAL A 49 5.94 9.71 17.22
C VAL A 49 4.95 9.07 18.22
N VAL A 50 3.77 8.61 17.77
CA VAL A 50 2.67 8.16 18.64
C VAL A 50 2.05 6.82 18.18
N SER A 51 2.29 5.78 19.00
CA SER A 51 1.45 4.62 19.37
C SER A 51 0.63 3.84 18.30
N ASP A 52 1.13 2.65 17.97
CA ASP A 52 0.50 1.29 17.94
C ASP A 52 -0.87 1.00 17.31
N ARG A 53 -1.57 1.92 16.63
CA ARG A 53 -2.74 1.54 15.82
C ARG A 53 -2.49 1.66 14.32
N ASP A 54 -2.32 0.49 13.68
CA ASP A 54 -1.99 0.30 12.26
C ASP A 54 -2.86 1.10 11.27
N CYS A 55 -4.11 1.44 11.64
CA CYS A 55 -5.00 2.24 10.77
C CYS A 55 -4.78 3.76 10.90
N GLN A 56 -4.37 4.25 12.07
CA GLN A 56 -4.05 5.67 12.25
C GLN A 56 -2.74 6.03 11.53
N GLY A 57 -1.79 5.10 11.51
CA GLY A 57 -0.48 5.28 10.87
C GLY A 57 -0.57 5.53 9.37
N MET A 58 -1.44 4.82 8.64
CA MET A 58 -1.60 5.06 7.19
C MET A 58 -2.29 6.40 6.87
N VAL A 59 -3.27 6.84 7.65
CA VAL A 59 -3.89 8.15 7.46
C VAL A 59 -2.90 9.27 7.77
N SER A 60 -2.14 9.15 8.85
CA SER A 60 -1.07 10.12 9.19
C SER A 60 0.09 10.13 8.18
N LEU A 61 0.32 9.03 7.46
CA LEU A 61 1.26 9.01 6.33
C LEU A 61 0.76 9.85 5.16
N ILE A 62 -0.53 9.77 4.84
CA ILE A 62 -1.13 10.49 3.72
C ILE A 62 -1.02 12.01 3.92
N GLU A 63 -1.13 12.49 5.15
CA GLU A 63 -0.94 13.92 5.49
C GLU A 63 0.45 14.45 5.12
N LYS A 64 1.48 13.60 5.04
CA LYS A 64 2.85 13.99 4.70
C LYS A 64 3.12 14.09 3.19
N PHE A 65 2.19 13.62 2.35
CA PHE A 65 2.33 13.67 0.90
C PHE A 65 1.66 14.91 0.32
N SER A 66 2.27 15.48 -0.72
CA SER A 66 1.63 16.51 -1.52
C SER A 66 0.52 15.91 -2.39
N ASP A 67 -0.48 16.71 -2.75
CA ASP A 67 -1.57 16.24 -3.61
C ASP A 67 -1.05 15.80 -4.99
N GLU A 68 0.01 16.43 -5.50
CA GLU A 68 0.68 16.06 -6.75
C GLU A 68 1.35 14.69 -6.66
N GLU A 69 1.98 14.37 -5.53
CA GLU A 69 2.58 13.06 -5.27
C GLU A 69 1.51 11.97 -5.23
N ILE A 70 0.42 12.23 -4.52
CA ILE A 70 -0.73 11.33 -4.44
C ILE A 70 -1.35 11.12 -5.82
N LYS A 71 -1.62 12.21 -6.56
CA LYS A 71 -2.18 12.13 -7.93
C LYS A 71 -1.27 11.38 -8.89
N ARG A 72 0.06 11.52 -8.76
CA ARG A 72 1.01 10.77 -9.58
C ARG A 72 0.92 9.27 -9.28
N LEU A 73 0.84 8.89 -8.01
CA LEU A 73 0.68 7.49 -7.60
C LEU A 73 -0.65 6.89 -8.08
N LEU A 74 -1.75 7.63 -7.91
CA LEU A 74 -3.09 7.17 -8.33
C LEU A 74 -3.27 7.06 -9.85
N LYS A 75 -2.39 7.70 -10.63
CA LYS A 75 -2.35 7.61 -12.10
C LYS A 75 -1.41 6.52 -12.61
N ASP A 76 -0.75 5.78 -11.72
CA ASP A 76 0.08 4.65 -12.12
C ASP A 76 -0.78 3.55 -12.76
N GLU A 77 -0.25 2.93 -13.82
CA GLU A 77 -0.94 1.87 -14.56
C GLU A 77 -1.35 0.68 -13.69
N SER A 78 -0.61 0.42 -12.61
CA SER A 78 -0.91 -0.70 -11.72
C SER A 78 -2.14 -0.44 -10.87
N VAL A 79 -2.41 0.83 -10.52
CA VAL A 79 -3.64 1.23 -9.83
C VAL A 79 -4.83 1.05 -10.76
N ASP A 80 -4.76 1.55 -11.99
CA ASP A 80 -5.83 1.36 -12.98
C ASP A 80 -6.08 -0.12 -13.26
N SER A 81 -5.02 -0.90 -13.50
CA SER A 81 -5.13 -2.33 -13.80
C SER A 81 -5.77 -3.10 -12.64
N LEU A 82 -5.48 -2.73 -11.39
CA LEU A 82 -6.06 -3.39 -10.22
C LEU A 82 -7.54 -3.01 -10.04
N ILE A 83 -7.86 -1.74 -10.26
CA ILE A 83 -9.21 -1.19 -10.10
C ILE A 83 -10.15 -1.64 -11.22
N PHE A 84 -9.65 -1.90 -12.41
CA PHE A 84 -10.42 -2.35 -13.58
C PHE A 84 -10.13 -3.80 -13.98
N LEU A 85 -9.72 -4.63 -13.02
CA LEU A 85 -9.45 -6.05 -13.24
C LEU A 85 -10.66 -6.78 -13.85
N ASP A 86 -10.40 -7.78 -14.69
CA ASP A 86 -11.42 -8.69 -15.24
C ASP A 86 -11.00 -10.16 -15.03
N PRO A 87 -11.69 -10.93 -14.17
CA PRO A 87 -12.90 -10.57 -13.42
C PRO A 87 -12.67 -9.47 -12.36
N PRO A 88 -13.72 -8.71 -11.98
CA PRO A 88 -13.60 -7.59 -11.04
C PRO A 88 -12.98 -7.98 -9.71
N LEU A 89 -12.14 -7.12 -9.15
CA LEU A 89 -11.46 -7.39 -7.87
C LEU A 89 -12.45 -7.68 -6.73
N GLU A 90 -13.63 -7.06 -6.78
CA GLU A 90 -14.74 -7.28 -5.88
C GLU A 90 -15.15 -8.75 -5.80
N THR A 91 -15.09 -9.50 -6.91
CA THR A 91 -15.48 -10.92 -6.90
C THR A 91 -14.45 -11.78 -6.17
N ALA A 92 -13.17 -11.40 -6.26
CA ALA A 92 -12.09 -12.09 -5.54
C ALA A 92 -12.08 -11.76 -4.05
N LEU A 93 -12.40 -10.50 -3.70
CA LEU A 93 -12.38 -10.00 -2.33
C LEU A 93 -13.71 -10.18 -1.58
N ALA A 94 -14.81 -10.51 -2.26
CA ALA A 94 -16.10 -10.76 -1.63
C ALA A 94 -15.97 -11.80 -0.50
N ASP A 95 -16.38 -11.42 0.71
CA ASP A 95 -16.66 -12.38 1.77
C ASP A 95 -18.10 -12.89 1.56
N PRO A 96 -18.37 -14.21 1.56
CA PRO A 96 -19.73 -14.73 1.51
C PRO A 96 -20.65 -14.17 2.62
N ASP A 97 -20.05 -13.69 3.73
CA ASP A 97 -20.76 -13.06 4.84
C ASP A 97 -20.64 -11.52 4.85
N GLU A 98 -20.09 -10.88 3.79
CA GLU A 98 -20.00 -9.41 3.67
C GLU A 98 -21.41 -8.82 3.48
N GLU A 99 -21.94 -8.15 4.51
CA GLU A 99 -23.12 -7.31 4.32
C GLU A 99 -22.78 -6.17 3.34
N PRO A 100 -23.69 -5.79 2.43
CA PRO A 100 -23.47 -4.68 1.49
C PRO A 100 -23.50 -3.33 2.23
N ASP A 101 -22.45 -3.03 2.98
CA ASP A 101 -22.27 -1.81 3.76
C ASP A 101 -21.37 -0.78 3.03
N GLU A 102 -21.15 0.38 3.65
CA GLU A 102 -20.28 1.45 3.12
C GLU A 102 -18.82 1.03 2.91
N ASN A 103 -18.42 -0.04 3.60
CA ASN A 103 -17.13 -0.66 3.51
C ASN A 103 -17.17 -1.91 2.62
N SER A 104 -18.20 -2.14 1.81
CA SER A 104 -18.12 -3.23 0.83
C SER A 104 -17.02 -2.96 -0.21
N THR A 105 -16.35 -4.00 -0.70
CA THR A 105 -15.25 -3.84 -1.68
C THR A 105 -15.70 -3.07 -2.93
N ILE A 106 -16.94 -3.31 -3.38
CA ILE A 106 -17.59 -2.58 -4.48
C ILE A 106 -17.64 -1.08 -4.23
N ARG A 107 -18.06 -0.66 -3.02
CA ARG A 107 -18.17 0.77 -2.70
C ARG A 107 -16.81 1.42 -2.55
N VAL A 108 -15.83 0.74 -1.95
CA VAL A 108 -14.46 1.26 -1.83
C VAL A 108 -13.85 1.49 -3.22
N ILE A 109 -13.99 0.53 -4.14
CA ILE A 109 -13.53 0.68 -5.53
C ILE A 109 -14.30 1.80 -6.24
N GLY A 110 -15.61 1.90 -6.03
CA GLY A 110 -16.44 3.00 -6.53
C GLY A 110 -15.92 4.37 -6.08
N LYS A 111 -15.58 4.51 -4.79
CA LYS A 111 -14.99 5.74 -4.22
C LYS A 111 -13.65 6.07 -4.86
N ILE A 112 -12.75 5.10 -5.02
CA ILE A 112 -11.46 5.34 -5.71
C ILE A 112 -11.70 5.91 -7.11
N ARG A 113 -12.62 5.32 -7.88
CA ARG A 113 -12.93 5.78 -9.24
C ARG A 113 -13.55 7.19 -9.27
N SER A 114 -14.42 7.52 -8.32
CA SER A 114 -15.13 8.81 -8.30
C SER A 114 -14.35 9.95 -7.67
N SER A 115 -13.44 9.68 -6.73
CA SER A 115 -12.68 10.70 -5.99
C SER A 115 -11.27 10.93 -6.51
N ARG A 116 -10.71 10.06 -7.36
CA ARG A 116 -9.31 10.14 -7.82
C ARG A 116 -8.84 11.55 -8.25
N ASP A 117 -9.66 12.28 -9.00
CA ASP A 117 -9.29 13.60 -9.50
C ASP A 117 -9.79 14.75 -8.62
N SER A 118 -10.90 14.56 -7.90
CA SER A 118 -11.57 15.59 -7.08
C SER A 118 -11.09 15.61 -5.63
N ASP A 119 -10.87 14.44 -5.03
CA ASP A 119 -10.29 14.23 -3.70
C ASP A 119 -9.27 13.08 -3.74
N PRO A 120 -8.02 13.36 -4.18
CA PRO A 120 -6.98 12.34 -4.29
C PRO A 120 -6.59 11.72 -2.94
N ARG A 121 -6.80 12.42 -1.82
CA ARG A 121 -6.48 11.90 -0.49
C ARG A 121 -7.48 10.83 -0.10
N GLU A 122 -8.77 11.09 -0.29
CA GLU A 122 -9.82 10.08 -0.11
C GLU A 122 -9.56 8.86 -1.01
N ALA A 123 -9.20 9.07 -2.27
CA ALA A 123 -8.87 7.96 -3.18
C ALA A 123 -7.70 7.11 -2.67
N LEU A 124 -6.64 7.74 -2.14
CA LEU A 124 -5.49 7.04 -1.57
C LEU A 124 -5.84 6.25 -0.30
N ILE A 125 -6.68 6.81 0.58
CA ILE A 125 -7.19 6.10 1.78
C ILE A 125 -7.93 4.82 1.35
N ASN A 126 -8.85 4.95 0.40
CA ASN A 126 -9.62 3.80 -0.10
C ASN A 126 -8.72 2.76 -0.79
N LEU A 127 -7.68 3.19 -1.52
CA LEU A 127 -6.69 2.29 -2.11
C LEU A 127 -5.92 1.50 -1.02
N GLY A 128 -5.54 2.17 0.08
CA GLY A 128 -4.93 1.52 1.24
C GLY A 128 -5.82 0.43 1.84
N GLU A 129 -7.13 0.69 1.96
CA GLU A 129 -8.09 -0.31 2.44
C GLU A 129 -8.23 -1.52 1.49
N ILE A 130 -8.15 -1.32 0.17
CA ILE A 130 -8.11 -2.44 -0.80
C ILE A 130 -6.86 -3.30 -0.59
N LEU A 131 -5.67 -2.68 -0.48
CA LEU A 131 -4.43 -3.42 -0.25
C LEU A 131 -4.47 -4.22 1.06
N LYS A 132 -5.07 -3.64 2.11
CA LYS A 132 -5.30 -4.32 3.39
C LYS A 132 -6.24 -5.51 3.27
N ARG A 133 -7.31 -5.42 2.47
CA ARG A 133 -8.21 -6.55 2.19
C ARG A 133 -7.51 -7.67 1.45
N ILE A 134 -6.70 -7.34 0.44
CA ILE A 134 -5.87 -8.32 -0.28
C ILE A 134 -4.97 -9.06 0.72
N ARG A 135 -4.36 -8.34 1.67
CA ARG A 135 -3.57 -8.94 2.77
C ARG A 135 -4.42 -9.82 3.71
N ASN A 136 -5.61 -9.39 4.09
CA ASN A 136 -6.46 -10.13 5.05
C ASN A 136 -7.11 -11.38 4.42
N LYS A 137 -7.48 -11.33 3.15
CA LYS A 137 -7.96 -12.50 2.40
C LYS A 137 -6.90 -13.60 2.34
N ARG A 138 -5.61 -13.24 2.33
CA ARG A 138 -4.51 -14.19 2.46
C ARG A 138 -4.50 -14.92 3.79
N THR A 139 -4.69 -14.23 4.93
CA THR A 139 -4.60 -14.87 6.26
C THR A 139 -5.73 -15.87 6.52
N HIS A 140 -6.84 -15.76 5.80
CA HIS A 140 -8.03 -16.61 5.95
C HIS A 140 -8.21 -17.64 4.82
N GLY A 141 -7.21 -17.80 3.95
CA GLY A 141 -7.20 -18.84 2.92
C GLY A 141 -7.70 -18.35 1.58
N TYR A 142 -6.78 -17.75 0.80
CA TYR A 142 -6.75 -18.11 -0.61
C TYR A 142 -6.59 -19.63 -0.66
N LYS A 143 -7.64 -20.34 -1.07
CA LYS A 143 -7.54 -21.76 -1.40
C LYS A 143 -6.55 -21.88 -2.54
N THR A 144 -5.30 -22.20 -2.20
CA THR A 144 -4.25 -22.74 -3.07
C THR A 144 -3.89 -21.89 -4.30
N GLY A 145 -2.70 -21.31 -4.29
CA GLY A 145 -2.13 -20.46 -5.35
C GLY A 145 -2.11 -21.07 -6.76
N SER A 146 -3.23 -21.02 -7.47
CA SER A 146 -3.37 -21.57 -8.82
C SER A 146 -4.40 -20.86 -9.71
N GLY A 147 -5.11 -19.83 -9.21
CA GLY A 147 -5.88 -18.94 -10.07
C GLY A 147 -4.96 -17.95 -10.79
N SER A 148 -5.12 -17.80 -12.11
CA SER A 148 -4.43 -16.75 -12.88
C SER A 148 -4.73 -15.36 -12.31
N GLN A 149 -5.95 -15.18 -11.79
CA GLN A 149 -6.42 -13.93 -11.18
C GLN A 149 -5.65 -13.56 -9.91
N ASP A 150 -5.38 -14.50 -9.00
CA ASP A 150 -4.65 -14.23 -7.75
C ASP A 150 -3.23 -13.71 -8.05
N LYS A 151 -2.57 -14.34 -9.03
CA LYS A 151 -1.23 -13.92 -9.46
C LYS A 151 -1.24 -12.48 -9.99
N GLU A 152 -2.23 -12.15 -10.80
CA GLU A 152 -2.40 -10.80 -11.34
C GLU A 152 -2.68 -9.79 -10.23
N ILE A 153 -3.56 -10.13 -9.27
CA ILE A 153 -3.84 -9.29 -8.10
C ILE A 153 -2.57 -9.00 -7.32
N PHE A 154 -1.76 -10.02 -6.99
CA PHE A 154 -0.53 -9.83 -6.22
C PHE A 154 0.54 -9.08 -7.02
N LEU A 155 0.66 -9.32 -8.32
CA LEU A 155 1.58 -8.59 -9.20
C LEU A 155 1.25 -7.10 -9.24
N LEU A 156 -0.03 -6.73 -9.35
CA LEU A 156 -0.45 -5.34 -9.36
C LEU A 156 -0.32 -4.71 -7.98
N ALA A 157 -0.79 -5.42 -6.94
CA ALA A 157 -0.75 -4.92 -5.57
C ALA A 157 0.68 -4.69 -5.06
N ARG A 158 1.65 -5.54 -5.45
CA ARG A 158 3.06 -5.31 -5.09
C ARG A 158 3.66 -4.09 -5.78
N LYS A 159 3.28 -3.80 -7.03
CA LYS A 159 3.76 -2.60 -7.73
C LYS A 159 3.27 -1.34 -7.02
N ILE A 160 1.99 -1.31 -6.65
CA ILE A 160 1.39 -0.20 -5.90
C ILE A 160 2.07 -0.04 -4.53
N LEU A 161 2.26 -1.14 -3.79
CA LEU A 161 2.95 -1.09 -2.49
C LEU A 161 4.40 -0.63 -2.61
N TYR A 162 5.11 -1.04 -3.67
CA TYR A 162 6.47 -0.57 -3.92
C TYR A 162 6.50 0.96 -4.09
N LEU A 163 5.60 1.52 -4.90
CA LEU A 163 5.48 2.97 -5.08
C LEU A 163 5.16 3.68 -3.76
N LEU A 164 4.25 3.13 -2.95
CA LEU A 164 3.95 3.64 -1.62
C LEU A 164 5.18 3.62 -0.70
N CYS A 165 5.92 2.51 -0.66
CA CYS A 165 7.15 2.40 0.13
C CYS A 165 8.19 3.43 -0.29
N MET A 166 8.41 3.62 -1.60
CA MET A 166 9.36 4.62 -2.10
C MET A 166 8.93 6.04 -1.71
N LEU A 167 7.64 6.34 -1.82
CA LEU A 167 7.10 7.63 -1.43
C LEU A 167 7.26 7.87 0.08
N VAL A 168 6.93 6.88 0.91
CA VAL A 168 7.14 6.95 2.37
C VAL A 168 8.63 7.14 2.68
N ILE A 169 9.54 6.35 2.12
CA ILE A 169 10.97 6.46 2.43
C ILE A 169 11.53 7.83 2.05
N SER A 170 11.04 8.44 0.96
CA SER A 170 11.43 9.80 0.58
C SER A 170 11.07 10.87 1.62
N LYS A 171 10.16 10.56 2.56
CA LYS A 171 9.77 11.44 3.68
C LYS A 171 10.40 11.06 5.01
N LEU A 172 11.16 9.95 5.08
CA LEU A 172 11.94 9.59 6.26
C LEU A 172 13.20 10.45 6.24
N ASN A 173 13.34 11.35 7.21
CA ASN A 173 14.58 12.08 7.47
C ASN A 173 15.48 11.21 8.35
#